data_AF-A0A5C8LX66-F1
#
_entry.id   AF-A0A5C8LX66-F1
#
_cell.length_a   1.000
_cell.length_b   1.000
_cell.length_c   1.000
_cell.angle_alpha   90.00
_cell.angle_beta   90.00
_cell.angle_gamma   90.00
#
_symmetry.space_group_name_H-M   'P 1'
#
loop_
_entity.id
_entity.type
_entity.pdbx_description
1 polymer ?
#
loop_
_entity_poly.entity_id
_entity_poly.type
_entity_poly.pdbx_seq_one_letter_code
_entity_poly.pdbx_strand_id
1 'polypeptide(L)'
;MDHLETLFSTINKGSVITVDKGILTLAKLASVNKQFNERIFPFLLNHLETCRSKEIPQHSESTLLAVSNENKEDFMNVLKKREQYLTVSQLKRVEKIFKAL
;
A
#
# COMPACT_ATOMS: atom_id res chain seq x y z
N MET A 1 10.65 18.06 -3.92
CA MET A 1 10.47 16.73 -3.30
C MET A 1 11.46 15.79 -4.01
N ASP A 2 12.75 16.08 -3.86
CA ASP A 2 13.73 15.80 -4.92
C ASP A 2 14.32 14.38 -4.82
N HIS A 3 13.95 13.65 -3.76
CA HIS A 3 14.42 12.30 -3.47
C HIS A 3 13.33 11.23 -3.58
N LEU A 4 12.11 11.59 -4.02
CA LEU A 4 11.00 10.65 -4.05
C LEU A 4 11.26 9.47 -5.01
N GLU A 5 11.80 9.77 -6.19
CA GLU A 5 12.18 8.74 -7.17
C GLU A 5 13.28 7.80 -6.64
N THR A 6 14.26 8.36 -5.92
CA THR A 6 15.30 7.57 -5.26
C THR A 6 14.70 6.64 -4.22
N LEU A 7 13.71 7.10 -3.44
CA LEU A 7 12.99 6.26 -2.47
C LEU A 7 12.24 5.14 -3.18
N PHE A 8 11.47 5.45 -4.23
CA PHE A 8 10.73 4.45 -5.02
C PHE A 8 11.66 3.38 -5.60
N SER A 9 12.76 3.79 -6.24
CA SER A 9 13.75 2.85 -6.78
C SER A 9 14.40 2.00 -5.69
N THR A 10 14.69 2.59 -4.51
CA THR A 10 15.31 1.87 -3.40
C THR A 10 14.37 0.84 -2.79
N ILE A 11 13.08 1.17 -2.67
CA ILE A 11 12.05 0.24 -2.18
C ILE A 11 11.93 -0.94 -3.14
N ASN A 12 11.79 -0.69 -4.45
CA ASN A 12 11.61 -1.75 -5.45
C ASN A 12 12.77 -2.75 -5.54
N LYS A 13 14.01 -2.30 -5.27
CA LYS A 13 15.23 -3.12 -5.36
C LYS A 13 15.73 -3.61 -4.00
N GLY A 14 15.09 -3.15 -2.93
CA GLY A 14 15.56 -3.34 -1.58
C GLY A 14 15.35 -4.76 -1.05
N SER A 15 15.91 -5.00 0.13
CA SER A 15 15.58 -6.20 0.90
C SER A 15 14.10 -6.19 1.34
N VAL A 16 13.59 -7.33 1.83
CA VAL A 16 12.24 -7.40 2.40
C VAL A 16 12.04 -6.35 3.51
N ILE A 17 13.05 -6.12 4.35
CA ILE A 17 12.99 -5.11 5.43
C ILE A 17 12.90 -3.70 4.82
N THR A 18 13.68 -3.44 3.77
CA THR A 18 13.66 -2.16 3.04
C THR A 18 12.29 -1.90 2.43
N VAL A 19 11.68 -2.91 1.81
CA VAL A 19 10.32 -2.81 1.23
C VAL A 19 9.31 -2.52 2.33
N ASP A 20 9.26 -3.36 3.38
CA ASP A 20 8.28 -3.24 4.46
C ASP A 20 8.32 -1.86 5.14
N LYS A 21 9.53 -1.40 5.50
CA LYS A 21 9.70 -0.09 6.15
C LYS A 21 9.50 1.06 5.17
N GLY A 22 9.82 0.85 3.89
CA GLY A 22 9.59 1.80 2.82
C GLY A 22 8.10 2.08 2.62
N ILE A 23 7.30 1.03 2.43
CA ILE A 23 5.84 1.13 2.26
C ILE A 23 5.19 1.81 3.45
N LEU A 24 5.54 1.42 4.69
CA LEU A 24 5.03 2.07 5.89
C LEU A 24 5.42 3.55 5.97
N THR A 25 6.67 3.88 5.65
CA THR A 25 7.16 5.28 5.68
C THR A 25 6.46 6.13 4.63
N LEU A 26 6.32 5.62 3.41
CA LEU A 26 5.62 6.30 2.33
C LEU A 26 4.14 6.51 2.65
N ALA A 27 3.46 5.50 3.20
CA ALA A 27 2.07 5.64 3.60
C ALA A 27 1.88 6.71 4.69
N LYS A 28 2.77 6.75 5.69
CA LYS A 28 2.78 7.83 6.70
C LYS A 28 3.03 9.20 6.09
N LEU A 29 3.94 9.31 5.11
CA LEU A 29 4.20 10.59 4.45
C LEU A 29 2.99 11.04 3.62
N ALA A 30 2.38 10.11 2.89
CA ALA A 30 1.16 10.32 2.10
C ALA A 30 -0.05 10.70 2.96
N SER A 31 -0.08 10.34 4.25
CA SER A 31 -1.16 10.71 5.17
C SER A 31 -1.03 12.13 5.73
N VAL A 32 0.12 12.81 5.56
CA VAL A 32 0.36 14.13 6.16
C VAL A 32 -0.42 15.22 5.45
N ASN A 33 -0.47 15.21 4.11
CA ASN A 33 -1.20 16.19 3.33
C ASN A 33 -1.54 15.67 1.93
N LYS A 34 -2.49 16.34 1.28
CA LYS A 34 -3.02 15.97 -0.04
C LYS A 34 -1.94 15.96 -1.14
N GLN A 35 -1.05 16.94 -1.18
CA GLN A 35 0.02 17.01 -2.20
C GLN A 35 0.96 15.81 -2.14
N PHE A 36 1.26 15.31 -0.94
CA PHE A 36 2.07 14.11 -0.76
C PHE A 36 1.29 12.87 -1.12
N ASN A 37 0.01 12.82 -0.76
CA ASN A 37 -0.88 11.73 -1.11
C ASN A 37 -0.94 11.51 -2.62
N GLU A 38 -1.26 12.56 -3.39
CA GLU A 38 -1.38 12.51 -4.85
C GLU A 38 -0.12 11.99 -5.55
N ARG A 39 1.07 12.26 -4.98
CA ARG A 39 2.35 11.81 -5.55
C ARG A 39 2.75 10.40 -5.13
N ILE A 40 2.38 9.97 -3.92
CA ILE A 40 2.88 8.72 -3.31
C ILE A 40 1.86 7.59 -3.45
N PHE A 41 0.57 7.89 -3.35
CA PHE A 41 -0.48 6.87 -3.37
C PHE A 41 -0.48 6.02 -4.64
N PRO A 42 -0.23 6.57 -5.85
CA PRO A 42 -0.11 5.74 -7.06
C PRO A 42 0.99 4.68 -6.97
N PHE A 43 2.12 5.01 -6.32
CA PHE A 43 3.20 4.05 -6.08
C PHE A 43 2.77 2.95 -5.10
N LEU A 44 2.11 3.31 -3.99
CA LEU A 44 1.59 2.34 -3.01
C LEU A 44 0.56 1.40 -3.64
N LEU A 45 -0.31 1.93 -4.49
CA LEU A 45 -1.34 1.17 -5.19
C LEU A 45 -0.72 0.17 -6.18
N ASN A 46 0.19 0.63 -7.03
CA ASN A 46 0.93 -0.24 -7.96
C ASN A 46 1.74 -1.32 -7.22
N HIS A 47 2.30 -0.99 -6.05
CA HIS A 47 2.97 -1.98 -5.21
C HIS A 47 2.01 -3.07 -4.73
N LEU A 48 0.79 -2.75 -4.30
CA LEU A 48 -0.20 -3.74 -3.88
C LEU A 48 -0.70 -4.64 -5.03
N GLU A 49 -0.75 -4.10 -6.25
CA GLU A 49 -1.08 -4.87 -7.45
C GLU A 49 -0.01 -5.93 -7.76
N THR A 50 1.27 -5.65 -7.47
CA THR A 50 2.42 -6.42 -7.97
C THR A 50 3.21 -7.17 -6.90
N CYS A 51 3.08 -6.83 -5.62
CA CYS A 51 3.81 -7.48 -4.52
C CYS A 51 3.42 -8.95 -4.35
N ARG A 52 4.18 -9.71 -3.55
CA ARG A 52 3.87 -11.13 -3.34
C ARG A 52 2.59 -11.26 -2.53
N SER A 53 1.74 -12.24 -2.85
CA SER A 53 0.44 -12.41 -2.18
C SER A 53 0.53 -12.47 -0.65
N LYS A 54 1.62 -13.04 -0.12
CA LYS A 54 1.88 -13.12 1.34
C LYS A 54 2.08 -11.76 2.03
N GLU A 55 2.43 -10.73 1.27
CA GLU A 55 2.74 -9.38 1.76
C GLU A 55 1.52 -8.46 1.71
N ILE A 56 0.53 -8.78 0.87
CA ILE A 56 -0.68 -7.97 0.66
C ILE A 56 -1.34 -7.57 1.99
N PRO A 57 -1.58 -8.46 2.97
CA PRO A 57 -2.22 -8.04 4.21
C PRO A 57 -1.43 -6.97 4.97
N GLN A 58 -0.12 -7.16 5.13
CA GLN A 58 0.73 -6.23 5.89
C GLN A 58 0.89 -4.89 5.15
N HIS A 59 1.07 -4.93 3.83
CA HIS A 59 1.28 -3.72 3.03
C HIS A 59 -0.01 -2.94 2.85
N SER A 60 -1.17 -3.60 2.79
CA SER A 60 -2.48 -2.94 2.78
C SER A 60 -2.82 -2.33 4.13
N GLU A 61 -2.51 -2.99 5.26
CA GLU A 61 -2.59 -2.38 6.61
C GLU A 61 -1.75 -1.11 6.73
N SER A 62 -0.55 -1.11 6.13
CA SER A 62 0.31 0.08 6.10
C SER A 62 -0.27 1.18 5.20
N THR A 63 -0.72 0.82 4.00
CA THR A 63 -1.26 1.74 3.00
C THR A 63 -2.58 2.39 3.46
N LEU A 64 -3.34 1.72 4.33
CA LEU A 64 -4.58 2.24 4.91
C LEU A 64 -4.40 3.63 5.56
N LEU A 65 -3.21 3.91 6.12
CA LEU A 65 -2.88 5.22 6.70
C LEU A 65 -3.03 6.38 5.68
N ALA A 66 -2.80 6.10 4.40
CA ALA A 66 -2.83 7.06 3.32
C ALA A 66 -4.16 7.06 2.54
N VAL A 67 -5.14 6.25 2.93
CA VAL A 67 -6.42 6.21 2.23
C VAL A 67 -7.24 7.44 2.57
N SER A 68 -7.83 8.05 1.54
CA SER A 68 -8.72 9.20 1.62
C SER A 68 -10.00 8.93 0.82
N ASN A 69 -11.01 9.78 0.96
CA ASN A 69 -12.26 9.64 0.19
C ASN A 69 -12.03 9.66 -1.33
N GLU A 70 -10.96 10.29 -1.81
CA GLU A 70 -10.65 10.43 -3.23
C GLU A 70 -10.05 9.16 -3.84
N ASN A 71 -9.31 8.37 -3.05
CA ASN A 71 -8.54 7.22 -3.54
C ASN A 71 -9.01 5.86 -2.97
N LYS A 72 -10.01 5.90 -2.08
CA LYS A 72 -10.58 4.73 -1.39
C LYS A 72 -11.06 3.66 -2.36
N GLU A 73 -11.76 4.07 -3.42
CA GLU A 73 -12.33 3.13 -4.38
C GLU A 73 -11.23 2.36 -5.14
N ASP A 74 -10.20 3.06 -5.61
CA ASP A 74 -9.05 2.44 -6.29
C ASP A 74 -8.34 1.43 -5.38
N PHE A 75 -8.11 1.80 -4.12
CA PHE A 75 -7.53 0.90 -3.12
C PHE A 75 -8.38 -0.35 -2.90
N MET A 76 -9.69 -0.19 -2.74
CA MET A 76 -10.60 -1.33 -2.58
C MET A 76 -10.61 -2.23 -3.82
N ASN A 77 -10.59 -1.64 -5.02
CA ASN A 77 -10.58 -2.37 -6.28
C ASN A 77 -9.31 -3.22 -6.43
N VAL A 78 -8.15 -2.69 -6.06
CA VAL A 78 -6.90 -3.46 -6.05
C VAL A 78 -6.99 -4.63 -5.07
N LEU A 79 -7.42 -4.39 -3.82
CA LEU A 79 -7.49 -5.47 -2.85
C LEU A 79 -8.46 -6.58 -3.28
N LYS A 80 -9.65 -6.23 -3.78
CA LYS A 80 -10.64 -7.18 -4.30
C LYS A 80 -10.08 -8.07 -5.41
N LYS A 81 -9.37 -7.48 -6.38
CA LYS A 81 -8.72 -8.24 -7.47
C LYS A 81 -7.69 -9.25 -6.94
N ARG A 82 -7.07 -8.94 -5.80
CA ARG A 82 -6.01 -9.76 -5.21
C ARG A 82 -6.52 -10.83 -4.24
N GLU A 83 -7.76 -10.74 -3.75
CA GLU A 83 -8.37 -11.69 -2.80
C GLU A 83 -8.25 -13.15 -3.24
N GLN A 84 -8.45 -13.41 -4.54
CA GLN A 84 -8.37 -14.77 -5.12
C GLN A 84 -7.01 -15.46 -4.92
N TYR A 85 -5.95 -14.71 -4.63
CA TYR A 85 -4.60 -15.24 -4.40
C TYR A 85 -4.24 -15.37 -2.92
N LEU A 86 -5.17 -15.08 -2.01
CA LEU A 86 -4.94 -15.07 -0.58
C LEU A 86 -5.37 -16.39 0.07
N THR A 87 -4.63 -16.80 1.10
CA THR A 87 -5.11 -17.85 2.01
C THR A 87 -6.27 -17.33 2.86
N VAL A 88 -7.03 -18.24 3.46
CA VAL A 88 -8.14 -17.88 4.37
C VAL A 88 -7.68 -16.95 5.50
N SER A 89 -6.47 -17.16 6.06
CA SER A 89 -5.95 -16.31 7.13
C SER A 89 -5.54 -14.91 6.64
N GLN A 90 -5.01 -14.82 5.42
CA GLN A 90 -4.66 -13.54 4.79
C GLN A 90 -5.90 -12.76 4.40
N LEU A 91 -6.90 -13.42 3.80
CA LEU A 91 -8.18 -12.82 3.45
C LEU A 91 -8.87 -12.21 4.67
N LYS A 92 -8.91 -12.92 5.81
CA LYS A 92 -9.47 -12.39 7.07
C LYS A 92 -8.81 -11.08 7.54
N ARG A 93 -7.52 -10.86 7.24
CA ARG A 93 -6.85 -9.59 7.55
C ARG A 93 -7.30 -8.49 6.61
N VAL A 94 -7.40 -8.80 5.31
CA VAL A 94 -7.88 -7.86 4.29
C VAL A 94 -9.35 -7.47 4.50
N GLU A 95 -10.21 -8.41 4.90
CA GLU A 95 -11.60 -8.13 5.24
C GLU A 95 -11.75 -7.14 6.41
N LYS A 96 -10.83 -7.16 7.38
CA LYS A 96 -10.81 -6.17 8.47
C LYS A 96 -10.51 -4.76 7.94
N ILE A 97 -9.70 -4.64 6.90
CA ILE A 97 -9.42 -3.35 6.25
C ILE A 97 -10.69 -2.81 5.60
N PHE A 98 -11.44 -3.63 4.85
CA PHE A 98 -12.71 -3.16 4.26
C PHE A 98 -13.73 -2.68 5.29
N LYS A 99 -13.74 -3.28 6.49
CA LYS A 99 -14.62 -2.85 7.58
C LYS A 99 -14.18 -1.55 8.23
N ALA A 100 -12.90 -1.20 8.14
CA ALA A 100 -12.33 0.03 8.70
C ALA A 100 -12.47 1.24 7.77
N LEU A 101 -12.93 1.01 6.54
CA LEU A 101 -12.98 1.96 5.44
C LEU A 101 -14.38 2.54 5.25
#